data_AF-A0A388K427-F1
#
_entry.id   AF-A0A388K427-F1
#
_cell.length_a   1.000
_cell.length_b   1.000
_cell.length_c   1.000
_cell.angle_alpha   90.00
_cell.angle_beta   90.00
_cell.angle_gamma   90.00
#
_symmetry.space_group_name_H-M   'P 1'
#
loop_
_entity.id
_entity.type
_entity.pdbx_description
1 polymer ?
#
loop_
_entity_poly.entity_id
_entity_poly.type
_entity_poly.pdbx_seq_one_letter_code
_entity_poly.pdbx_strand_id
1 'polypeptide(L)'
;MDIVTTCGGDVRGRAIVVHELRHRRGEEKGLDYRFSLRVKESTVRHYRVTADGELALELCVGLGYDGEFLCDVTVFVKKMHKDVPDSVPGNGVDVVAEMVELVTSDLLQEHGERQVDFMVWEAIMEPSLQERKGMRGVLRIGDVYQW
;
A
#
# COMPACT_ATOMS: atom_id res chain seq x y z
N MET A 1 -4.74 -20.13 10.13
CA MET A 1 -4.72 -18.93 9.27
C MET A 1 -4.09 -17.83 10.10
N ASP A 2 -2.97 -17.27 9.67
CA ASP A 2 -2.27 -16.18 10.40
C ASP A 2 -2.62 -14.85 9.75
N ILE A 3 -3.39 -14.02 10.47
CA ILE A 3 -3.86 -12.70 10.05
C ILE A 3 -3.65 -11.75 11.22
N VAL A 4 -3.07 -10.58 10.94
CA VAL A 4 -2.83 -9.56 11.95
C VAL A 4 -3.39 -8.23 11.48
N THR A 5 -4.15 -7.55 12.33
CA THR A 5 -4.51 -6.15 12.10
C THR A 5 -3.26 -5.30 12.26
N THR A 6 -2.90 -4.54 11.22
CA THR A 6 -1.70 -3.69 11.25
C THR A 6 -2.05 -2.26 11.63
N CYS A 7 -3.03 -1.68 10.94
CA CYS A 7 -3.53 -0.34 11.22
C CYS A 7 -5.04 -0.20 11.00
N GLY A 8 -5.57 0.94 11.42
CA GLY A 8 -6.94 1.35 11.17
C GLY A 8 -7.04 2.87 11.13
N GLY A 9 -8.13 3.37 10.55
CA GLY A 9 -8.35 4.81 10.39
C GLY A 9 -9.78 5.11 9.96
N ASP A 10 -10.04 6.39 9.71
CA ASP A 10 -11.29 6.84 9.09
C ASP A 10 -10.99 7.35 7.68
N VAL A 11 -11.74 6.87 6.71
CA VAL A 11 -11.72 7.40 5.33
C VAL A 11 -13.13 7.82 5.00
N ARG A 12 -13.38 9.14 5.07
CA ARG A 12 -14.66 9.78 4.73
C ARG A 12 -15.83 9.25 5.54
N GLY A 13 -15.63 9.06 6.85
CA GLY A 13 -16.65 8.58 7.77
C GLY A 13 -16.87 7.06 7.73
N ARG A 14 -16.03 6.32 7.00
CA ARG A 14 -16.00 4.86 7.02
C ARG A 14 -14.82 4.38 7.84
N ALA A 15 -15.08 3.43 8.74
CA ALA A 15 -14.05 2.80 9.53
C ALA A 15 -13.22 1.87 8.63
N ILE A 16 -11.94 2.20 8.44
CA ILE A 16 -10.99 1.40 7.69
C ILE A 16 -10.20 0.52 8.64
N VAL A 17 -10.10 -0.76 8.31
CA VAL A 17 -9.25 -1.73 9.02
C VAL A 17 -8.39 -2.45 8.01
N VAL A 18 -7.09 -2.53 8.30
CA VAL A 18 -6.10 -3.17 7.45
C VAL A 18 -5.59 -4.43 8.12
N HIS A 19 -5.63 -5.54 7.40
CA HIS A 19 -5.15 -6.83 7.85
C HIS A 19 -4.03 -7.36 6.96
N GLU A 20 -2.88 -7.68 7.53
CA GLU A 20 -1.83 -8.45 6.86
C GLU A 20 -2.17 -9.95 6.89
N LEU A 21 -2.09 -10.59 5.73
CA LEU A 21 -2.20 -12.04 5.56
C LEU A 21 -0.81 -12.68 5.66
N ARG A 22 -0.26 -12.78 6.88
CA ARG A 22 1.11 -13.26 7.12
C ARG A 22 1.41 -14.65 6.58
N HIS A 23 0.42 -15.53 6.58
CA HIS A 23 0.52 -16.86 5.98
C HIS A 23 0.77 -16.86 4.46
N ARG A 24 0.63 -15.71 3.79
CA ARG A 24 0.92 -15.51 2.36
C ARG A 24 2.22 -14.72 2.12
N ARG A 25 2.97 -14.37 3.17
CA ARG A 25 4.20 -13.60 3.02
C ARG A 25 5.20 -14.37 2.13
N GLY A 26 5.80 -13.67 1.18
CA GLY A 26 6.69 -14.24 0.17
C GLY A 26 5.98 -14.94 -1.00
N GLU A 27 4.66 -15.07 -0.98
CA GLU A 27 3.90 -15.62 -2.12
C GLU A 27 3.90 -14.60 -3.27
N GLU A 28 4.73 -14.83 -4.28
CA GLU A 28 4.75 -14.03 -5.50
C GLU A 28 3.56 -14.37 -6.41
N LYS A 29 2.98 -13.34 -7.05
CA LYS A 29 1.86 -13.47 -7.99
C LYS A 29 2.27 -13.30 -9.46
N GLY A 30 3.57 -13.40 -9.77
CA GLY A 30 4.10 -13.10 -11.12
C GLY A 30 3.89 -11.64 -11.52
N LEU A 31 3.77 -10.74 -10.54
CA LEU A 31 3.61 -9.31 -10.72
C LEU A 31 4.98 -8.65 -10.91
N ASP A 32 5.06 -7.64 -11.77
CA ASP A 32 6.27 -6.86 -11.99
C ASP A 32 6.38 -5.73 -10.97
N TYR A 33 7.10 -5.98 -9.87
CA TYR A 33 7.26 -5.01 -8.78
C TYR A 33 8.16 -3.82 -9.13
N ARG A 34 8.75 -3.76 -10.32
CA ARG A 34 9.54 -2.60 -10.80
C ARG A 34 10.63 -2.10 -9.84
N PHE A 35 11.21 -3.01 -9.06
CA PHE A 35 12.28 -2.67 -8.12
C PHE A 35 13.47 -2.04 -8.84
N SER A 36 14.04 -1.00 -8.23
CA SER A 36 15.24 -0.33 -8.68
C SER A 36 16.47 -1.24 -8.60
N LEU A 37 17.54 -0.91 -9.33
CA LEU A 37 18.81 -1.65 -9.31
C LEU A 37 19.51 -1.68 -7.95
N ARG A 38 19.02 -0.92 -6.95
CA ARG A 38 19.58 -0.90 -5.59
C ARG A 38 19.06 -2.06 -4.75
N VAL A 39 17.91 -2.60 -5.10
CA VAL A 39 17.28 -3.69 -4.37
C VAL A 39 18.14 -4.94 -4.50
N LYS A 40 18.62 -5.44 -3.36
CA LYS A 40 19.40 -6.67 -3.24
C LYS A 40 18.55 -7.84 -2.78
N GLU A 41 17.56 -7.56 -1.94
CA GLU A 41 16.64 -8.53 -1.38
C GLU A 41 15.22 -7.96 -1.45
N SER A 42 14.22 -8.83 -1.61
CA SER A 42 12.83 -8.40 -1.59
C SER A 42 11.92 -9.40 -0.90
N THR A 43 10.78 -8.92 -0.44
CA THR A 43 9.70 -9.76 0.06
C THR A 43 8.35 -9.23 -0.40
N VAL A 44 7.36 -10.10 -0.42
CA VAL A 44 5.98 -9.76 -0.77
C VAL A 44 5.09 -9.91 0.45
N ARG A 45 4.25 -8.92 0.71
CA ARG A 45 3.21 -8.95 1.75
C ARG A 45 1.84 -8.78 1.12
N HIS A 46 0.82 -9.39 1.71
CA HIS A 46 -0.55 -9.34 1.21
C HIS A 46 -1.46 -8.72 2.27
N TYR A 47 -2.31 -7.78 1.86
CA TYR A 47 -3.21 -7.10 2.77
C TYR A 47 -4.66 -7.17 2.28
N ARG A 48 -5.56 -7.13 3.25
CA ARG A 48 -6.98 -6.84 3.04
C ARG A 48 -7.32 -5.53 3.71
N VAL A 49 -7.97 -4.65 2.96
CA VAL A 49 -8.50 -3.39 3.47
C VAL A 49 -10.01 -3.52 3.51
N THR A 50 -10.59 -3.40 4.70
CA THR A 50 -12.04 -3.41 4.89
C THR A 50 -12.54 -2.02 5.21
N ALA A 51 -13.69 -1.64 4.66
CA ALA A 51 -14.43 -0.43 5.01
C ALA A 51 -15.75 -0.83 5.66
N ASP A 52 -15.99 -0.40 6.90
CA ASP A 52 -17.15 -0.77 7.72
C ASP A 52 -17.38 -2.30 7.81
N GLY A 53 -16.28 -3.05 7.81
CA GLY A 53 -16.28 -4.52 7.87
C GLY A 53 -16.43 -5.23 6.52
N GLU A 54 -16.67 -4.51 5.43
CA GLU A 54 -16.74 -5.08 4.08
C GLU A 54 -15.39 -5.02 3.36
N LEU A 55 -14.99 -6.10 2.68
CA LEU A 55 -13.72 -6.15 1.95
C LEU A 55 -13.75 -5.18 0.75
N ALA A 56 -13.03 -4.07 0.88
CA ALA A 56 -12.96 -3.01 -0.13
C ALA A 56 -11.83 -3.27 -1.13
N LEU A 57 -10.61 -3.54 -0.64
CA LEU A 57 -9.41 -3.74 -1.46
C LEU A 57 -8.61 -4.97 -1.00
N GLU A 58 -7.94 -5.61 -1.96
CA GLU A 58 -6.80 -6.49 -1.72
C GLU A 58 -5.53 -5.80 -2.22
N LEU A 59 -4.46 -5.84 -1.42
CA LEU A 59 -3.17 -5.27 -1.78
C LEU A 59 -2.11 -6.36 -1.83
N CYS A 60 -1.27 -6.32 -2.86
CA CYS A 60 -0.03 -7.09 -2.95
C CYS A 60 1.14 -6.13 -2.94
N VAL A 61 1.93 -6.14 -1.87
CA VAL A 61 2.97 -5.15 -1.61
C VAL A 61 4.33 -5.80 -1.74
N GLY A 62 5.11 -5.39 -2.74
CA GLY A 62 6.52 -5.71 -2.84
C GLY A 62 7.34 -4.72 -2.02
N LEU A 63 8.22 -5.24 -1.16
CA LEU A 63 9.17 -4.46 -0.37
C LEU A 63 10.58 -4.83 -0.84
N GLY A 64 11.30 -3.84 -1.36
CA GLY A 64 12.68 -3.96 -1.83
C GLY A 64 13.66 -3.35 -0.84
N TYR A 65 14.74 -4.07 -0.56
CA TYR A 65 15.73 -3.72 0.45
C TYR A 65 17.14 -3.62 -0.12
N ASP A 66 17.90 -2.64 0.36
CA ASP A 66 19.37 -2.58 0.23
C ASP A 66 19.99 -2.96 1.58
N GLY A 67 20.31 -4.25 1.74
CA GLY A 67 20.66 -4.80 3.04
C GLY A 67 19.45 -4.81 3.97
N GLU A 68 19.56 -4.19 5.15
CA GLU A 68 18.45 -4.09 6.11
C GLU A 68 17.53 -2.88 5.88
N PHE A 69 17.85 -2.01 4.91
CA PHE A 69 17.15 -0.75 4.69
C PHE A 69 16.11 -0.87 3.58
N LEU A 70 14.87 -0.48 3.88
CA LEU A 70 13.79 -0.40 2.88
C LEU A 70 14.08 0.75 1.91
N CYS A 71 14.11 0.47 0.61
CA CYS A 71 14.43 1.45 -0.44
C CYS A 71 13.41 1.55 -1.57
N ASP A 72 12.61 0.49 -1.81
CA ASP A 72 11.57 0.47 -2.84
C ASP A 72 10.28 -0.17 -2.30
N VAL A 73 9.12 0.40 -2.62
CA VAL A 73 7.80 -0.17 -2.32
C VAL A 73 6.87 -0.10 -3.52
N THR A 74 6.36 -1.26 -3.94
CA THR A 74 5.37 -1.33 -5.02
C THR A 74 4.09 -1.98 -4.52
N VAL A 75 2.97 -1.25 -4.63
CA VAL A 75 1.66 -1.68 -4.15
C VAL A 75 0.75 -1.98 -5.33
N PHE A 76 0.39 -3.24 -5.52
CA PHE A 76 -0.69 -3.59 -6.46
C PHE A 76 -2.03 -3.48 -5.75
N VAL A 77 -2.93 -2.68 -6.31
CA VAL A 77 -4.22 -2.35 -5.73
C VAL A 77 -5.33 -3.02 -6.51
N LYS A 78 -6.03 -3.96 -5.86
CA LYS A 78 -7.16 -4.66 -6.43
C LYS A 78 -8.45 -4.23 -5.75
N LYS A 79 -9.41 -3.74 -6.54
CA LYS A 79 -10.78 -3.49 -6.09
C LYS A 79 -11.51 -4.81 -5.84
N MET A 80 -12.19 -4.88 -4.71
CA MET A 80 -12.99 -6.06 -4.31
C MET A 80 -14.47 -5.75 -4.10
N HIS A 81 -14.82 -4.49 -3.79
CA HIS A 81 -16.21 -4.11 -3.57
C HIS A 81 -16.72 -3.13 -4.63
N LYS A 82 -17.98 -3.29 -5.06
CA LYS A 82 -18.61 -2.44 -6.09
C LYS A 82 -18.69 -0.95 -5.70
N ASP A 83 -18.78 -0.66 -4.40
CA ASP A 83 -18.91 0.72 -3.90
C ASP A 83 -17.58 1.49 -3.91
N VAL A 84 -16.45 0.81 -4.15
CA VAL A 84 -15.18 1.47 -4.41
C VAL A 84 -15.24 2.06 -5.83
N PRO A 85 -15.09 3.38 -6.02
CA PRO A 85 -15.23 3.98 -7.34
C PRO A 85 -14.06 3.58 -8.25
N ASP A 86 -14.35 3.24 -9.51
CA ASP A 86 -13.33 2.84 -10.49
C ASP A 86 -12.38 3.98 -10.85
N SER A 87 -12.89 5.21 -10.89
CA SER A 87 -12.15 6.44 -11.17
C SER A 87 -12.25 7.45 -10.03
N VAL A 88 -11.39 8.47 -10.05
CA VAL A 88 -11.52 9.61 -9.13
C VAL A 88 -12.80 10.38 -9.49
N PRO A 89 -13.74 10.58 -8.56
CA PRO A 89 -14.91 11.39 -8.84
C PRO A 89 -14.48 12.83 -9.16
N GLY A 90 -15.08 13.47 -10.16
CA GLY A 90 -14.58 14.75 -10.72
C GLY A 90 -14.40 15.90 -9.71
N ASN A 91 -15.20 15.91 -8.64
CA ASN A 91 -15.11 16.87 -7.52
C ASN A 91 -14.92 16.16 -6.17
N GLY A 92 -14.64 14.86 -6.21
CA GLY A 92 -14.58 14.02 -5.05
C GLY A 92 -13.15 13.76 -4.62
N VAL A 93 -13.05 13.19 -3.44
CA VAL A 93 -11.80 12.73 -2.89
C VAL A 93 -11.50 11.34 -3.44
N ASP A 94 -10.23 11.07 -3.65
CA ASP A 94 -9.77 9.75 -4.03
C ASP A 94 -9.70 8.82 -2.80
N VAL A 95 -10.83 8.16 -2.50
CA VAL A 95 -10.91 7.22 -1.37
C VAL A 95 -9.98 6.01 -1.52
N VAL A 96 -9.62 5.63 -2.75
CA VAL A 96 -8.67 4.54 -2.98
C VAL A 96 -7.26 5.02 -2.61
N ALA A 97 -6.92 6.26 -2.99
CA ALA A 97 -5.67 6.89 -2.58
C ALA A 97 -5.56 6.94 -1.06
N GLU A 98 -6.57 7.47 -0.35
CA GLU A 98 -6.55 7.59 1.12
C GLU A 98 -6.39 6.21 1.80
N MET A 99 -7.04 5.16 1.28
CA MET A 99 -6.87 3.80 1.81
C MET A 99 -5.47 3.23 1.55
N VAL A 100 -4.90 3.45 0.37
CA VAL A 100 -3.54 3.00 0.03
C VAL A 100 -2.51 3.75 0.86
N GLU A 101 -2.69 5.05 1.03
CA GLU A 101 -1.86 5.93 1.87
C GLU A 101 -1.85 5.48 3.33
N LEU A 102 -2.99 5.03 3.88
CA LEU A 102 -3.04 4.47 5.22
C LEU A 102 -2.11 3.25 5.37
N VAL A 103 -2.10 2.36 4.38
CA VAL A 103 -1.27 1.15 4.40
C VAL A 103 0.21 1.48 4.19
N THR A 104 0.53 2.36 3.23
CA THR A 104 1.93 2.74 2.98
C THR A 104 2.51 3.54 4.14
N SER A 105 1.72 4.38 4.81
CA SER A 105 2.15 5.12 6.00
C SER A 105 2.45 4.21 7.19
N ASP A 106 1.60 3.20 7.44
CA ASP A 106 1.84 2.17 8.46
C ASP A 106 3.13 1.37 8.17
N LEU A 107 3.32 0.97 6.91
CA LEU A 107 4.54 0.29 6.46
C LEU A 107 5.79 1.16 6.63
N LEU A 108 5.68 2.45 6.34
CA LEU A 108 6.76 3.41 6.51
C LEU A 108 7.09 3.59 7.98
N GLN A 109 6.08 3.70 8.84
CA GLN A 109 6.29 3.78 10.28
C GLN A 109 6.96 2.51 10.84
N GLU A 110 6.57 1.31 10.38
CA GLU A 110 7.22 0.04 10.73
C GLU A 110 8.73 0.05 10.41
N HIS A 111 9.13 0.76 9.35
CA HIS A 111 10.51 0.83 8.87
C HIS A 111 11.22 2.15 9.23
N GLY A 112 10.65 3.02 10.08
CA GLY A 112 11.14 4.39 10.27
C GLY A 112 12.62 4.52 10.68
N GLU A 113 13.18 3.54 11.39
CA GLU A 113 14.60 3.51 11.78
C GLU A 113 15.50 2.75 10.78
N ARG A 114 14.90 2.10 9.78
CA ARG A 114 15.53 1.21 8.79
C ARG A 114 15.13 1.58 7.36
N GLN A 115 15.12 2.88 7.08
CA GLN A 115 14.95 3.43 5.73
C GLN A 115 16.27 4.02 5.25
N VAL A 116 16.51 3.93 3.94
CA VAL A 116 17.52 4.79 3.29
C VAL A 116 17.01 6.24 3.25
N ASP A 117 17.89 7.21 2.98
CA ASP A 117 17.57 8.65 2.93
C ASP A 117 16.33 9.00 2.09
N PHE A 118 16.00 8.17 1.09
CA PHE A 118 14.78 8.26 0.31
C PHE A 118 14.33 6.90 -0.24
N MET A 119 13.03 6.62 -0.16
CA MET A 119 12.39 5.43 -0.73
C MET A 119 11.57 5.79 -1.96
N VAL A 120 11.68 4.98 -3.01
CA VAL A 120 10.81 5.07 -4.19
C VAL A 120 9.55 4.27 -3.92
N TRP A 121 8.39 4.85 -4.19
CA TRP A 121 7.14 4.11 -4.12
C TRP A 121 6.25 4.31 -5.34
N GLU A 122 5.48 3.28 -5.66
CA GLU A 122 4.42 3.32 -6.67
C GLU A 122 3.26 2.40 -6.27
N ALA A 123 2.04 2.84 -6.54
CA ALA A 123 0.84 2.02 -6.48
C ALA A 123 0.30 1.79 -7.90
N ILE A 124 0.17 0.52 -8.27
CA ILE A 124 -0.29 0.07 -9.57
C ILE A 124 -1.72 -0.42 -9.43
N MET A 125 -2.63 0.21 -10.16
CA MET A 125 -4.05 -0.12 -10.18
C MET A 125 -4.28 -1.37 -11.04
N GLU A 126 -4.90 -2.42 -10.50
CA GLU A 126 -5.39 -3.54 -11.31
C GLU A 126 -6.55 -3.08 -12.22
N PRO A 127 -6.83 -3.77 -13.37
CA PRO A 127 -7.64 -3.23 -14.48
C PRO A 127 -9.04 -2.70 -14.17
N SER A 128 -9.62 -3.05 -13.03
CA SER A 128 -10.92 -2.50 -12.58
C SER A 128 -10.83 -1.07 -12.06
N LEU A 129 -9.64 -0.60 -11.70
CA LEU A 129 -9.37 0.75 -11.23
C LEU A 129 -8.63 1.52 -12.34
N GLN A 130 -9.08 2.75 -12.60
CA GLN A 130 -8.35 3.68 -13.46
C GLN A 130 -7.11 4.22 -12.75
N GLU A 131 -6.14 4.69 -13.53
CA GLU A 131 -4.96 5.39 -12.99
C GLU A 131 -5.36 6.62 -12.18
N ARG A 132 -4.61 6.86 -11.10
CA ARG A 132 -4.88 7.91 -10.11
C ARG A 132 -3.64 8.77 -9.93
N LYS A 133 -3.83 10.07 -9.70
CA LYS A 133 -2.73 11.01 -9.43
C LYS A 133 -2.15 10.75 -8.04
N GLY A 134 -0.86 11.02 -7.87
CA GLY A 134 -0.20 10.89 -6.56
C GLY A 134 0.16 9.46 -6.16
N MET A 135 -0.18 8.44 -6.95
CA MET A 135 0.12 7.03 -6.69
C MET A 135 1.58 6.63 -6.98
N ARG A 136 2.51 7.58 -6.99
CA ARG A 136 3.94 7.31 -7.11
C ARG A 136 4.74 8.51 -6.62
N GLY A 137 5.93 8.25 -6.12
CA GLY A 137 6.83 9.31 -5.71
C GLY A 137 8.08 8.82 -5.03
N VAL A 138 8.77 9.78 -4.41
CA VAL A 138 9.91 9.54 -3.56
C VAL A 138 9.56 10.08 -2.18
N LEU A 139 9.67 9.24 -1.15
CA LEU A 139 9.38 9.58 0.23
C LEU A 139 10.70 9.71 1.00
N ARG A 140 10.81 10.71 1.87
CA ARG A 140 12.02 10.96 2.67
C ARG A 140 11.76 10.75 4.16
N ILE A 141 12.82 10.38 4.87
CA ILE A 141 12.81 10.31 6.33
C ILE A 141 12.46 11.70 6.89
N GLY A 142 11.38 11.78 7.68
CA GLY A 142 10.94 13.04 8.29
C GLY A 142 9.96 13.86 7.46
N ASP A 143 9.47 13.36 6.33
CA ASP A 143 8.21 13.85 5.76
C ASP A 143 7.11 13.59 6.79
N VAL A 144 6.86 14.58 7.65
CA VAL A 144 5.78 14.57 8.62
C VAL A 144 4.48 14.54 7.83
N TYR A 145 3.74 13.43 7.92
CA TYR A 145 2.35 13.36 7.48
C TYR A 145 1.56 14.45 8.20
N GLN A 146 1.27 15.56 7.51
CA GLN A 146 0.38 16.59 8.03
C GLN A 146 -1.06 16.19 7.72
N TRP A 147 -1.77 15.91 8.81
CA TRP A 147 -3.17 15.49 8.95
C TRP A 147 -4.19 16.38 8.24
#